data_AF-A0A7Y2C0Q4-F1
#
_entry.id   AF-A0A7Y2C0Q4-F1
#
_cell.length_a   1.000
_cell.length_b   1.000
_cell.length_c   1.000
_cell.angle_alpha   90.00
_cell.angle_beta   90.00
_cell.angle_gamma   90.00
#
_symmetry.space_group_name_H-M   'P 1'
#
loop_
_entity.id
_entity.type
_entity.pdbx_description
1 polymer ?
#
loop_
_entity_poly.entity_id
_entity_poly.type
_entity_poly.pdbx_seq_one_letter_code
_entity_poly.pdbx_strand_id
1 'polypeptide(L)'
;MMRILLYLIAFTISGFCVAQTEIQTADRKYDPNIGAITFHYPGQYFSYPILSLNSDDVLDLNFDDFSEGLRYFSYKVFLCDQDWTPSDIPVLEYLDGYETNEIVENNFSFNTRAQYTTHTLRIPNDNLRLKKSGNYILYVWDDDSQEPVLTRRFFMVENRVLV
;
A
#
# COMPACT_ATOMS: atom_id res chain seq x y z
N MET A 1 20.45 -18.96 48.62
CA MET A 1 19.11 -18.73 48.04
C MET A 1 19.01 -17.44 47.22
N MET A 2 19.63 -16.32 47.62
CA MET A 2 19.54 -15.04 46.90
C MET A 2 20.22 -15.00 45.50
N ARG A 3 21.17 -15.90 45.22
CA ARG A 3 21.84 -16.00 43.90
C ARG A 3 21.00 -16.68 42.82
N ILE A 4 20.08 -17.59 43.20
CA ILE A 4 19.20 -18.32 42.25
C ILE A 4 18.02 -17.43 41.83
N LEU A 5 17.60 -16.50 42.68
CA LEU A 5 16.50 -15.56 42.41
C LEU A 5 16.86 -14.51 41.33
N LEU A 6 18.14 -14.13 41.24
CA LEU A 6 18.64 -13.19 40.22
C LEU A 6 18.65 -13.78 38.79
N TYR A 7 18.85 -15.09 38.65
CA TYR A 7 18.80 -15.76 37.33
C TYR A 7 17.37 -15.94 36.80
N LEU A 8 16.37 -16.08 37.69
CA LEU A 8 14.96 -16.20 37.31
C LEU A 8 14.35 -14.88 36.82
N ILE A 9 14.82 -13.74 37.32
CA ILE A 9 14.39 -12.40 36.86
C ILE A 9 15.07 -12.01 35.54
N ALA A 10 16.29 -12.51 35.28
CA ALA A 10 16.99 -12.27 34.01
C ALA A 10 16.42 -13.10 32.83
N PHE A 11 15.73 -14.21 33.11
CA PHE A 11 15.15 -15.08 32.07
C PHE A 11 13.80 -14.59 31.53
N THR A 12 13.12 -13.68 32.24
CA THR A 12 11.79 -13.17 31.82
C THR A 12 11.86 -11.92 30.94
N ILE A 13 13.02 -11.26 30.85
CA ILE A 13 13.19 -10.03 30.04
C ILE A 13 13.59 -10.33 28.59
N SER A 14 14.06 -11.54 28.27
CA SER A 14 14.54 -11.91 26.93
C SER A 14 13.45 -12.36 25.94
N GLY A 15 12.16 -12.27 26.29
CA GLY A 15 11.10 -13.02 25.59
C GLY A 15 10.14 -12.26 24.67
N PHE A 16 10.14 -10.92 24.63
CA PHE A 16 9.18 -10.18 23.79
C PHE A 16 9.87 -9.11 22.96
N CYS A 17 10.64 -9.55 21.96
CA CYS A 17 10.87 -8.72 20.78
C CYS A 17 9.67 -8.96 19.86
N VAL A 18 8.66 -8.09 19.93
CA VAL A 18 7.69 -7.99 18.84
C VAL A 18 8.45 -7.31 17.71
N ALA A 19 8.85 -8.07 16.70
CA ALA A 19 9.31 -7.49 15.44
C ALA A 19 8.08 -6.83 14.80
N GLN A 20 7.93 -5.52 15.01
CA GLN A 20 6.94 -4.76 14.27
C GLN A 20 7.49 -4.63 12.85
N THR A 21 6.79 -5.20 11.87
CA THR A 21 7.11 -5.00 10.46
C THR A 21 7.03 -3.51 10.17
N GLU A 22 8.19 -2.86 10.08
CA GLU A 22 8.27 -1.45 9.71
C GLU A 22 7.79 -1.33 8.27
N ILE A 23 6.58 -0.78 8.08
CA ILE A 23 6.07 -0.44 6.76
C ILE A 23 7.08 0.56 6.17
N GLN A 24 7.81 0.15 5.14
CA GLN A 24 8.73 1.10 4.54
C GLN A 24 7.94 2.20 3.87
N THR A 25 8.26 3.42 4.22
CA THR A 25 7.42 4.56 3.92
C THR A 25 7.65 5.15 2.53
N ALA A 26 8.53 4.53 1.73
CA ALA A 26 8.97 4.99 0.41
C ALA A 26 8.40 4.14 -0.73
N ASP A 27 8.47 4.68 -1.95
CA ASP A 27 8.20 3.91 -3.16
C ASP A 27 9.17 2.75 -3.26
N ARG A 28 8.63 1.54 -3.24
CA ARG A 28 9.44 0.33 -3.26
C ARG A 28 8.78 -0.78 -4.04
N LYS A 29 9.63 -1.61 -4.65
CA LYS A 29 9.27 -2.91 -5.19
C LYS A 29 9.96 -3.96 -4.33
N TYR A 30 9.21 -4.90 -3.79
CA TYR A 30 9.74 -5.98 -2.94
C TYR A 30 9.85 -7.28 -3.73
N ASP A 31 8.81 -7.58 -4.52
CA ASP A 31 8.76 -8.79 -5.32
C ASP A 31 9.52 -8.63 -6.65
N PRO A 32 10.50 -9.50 -6.96
CA PRO A 32 11.26 -9.46 -8.20
C PRO A 32 10.42 -9.75 -9.45
N ASN A 33 9.33 -10.53 -9.32
CA ASN A 33 8.44 -10.92 -10.42
C ASN A 33 7.46 -9.81 -10.81
N ILE A 34 7.45 -8.69 -10.08
CA ILE A 34 6.63 -7.53 -10.40
C ILE A 34 7.42 -6.56 -11.28
N GLY A 35 6.76 -5.99 -12.28
CA GLY A 35 7.33 -4.98 -13.15
C GLY A 35 6.29 -4.01 -13.71
N ALA A 36 6.74 -3.15 -14.61
CA ALA A 36 5.91 -2.14 -15.29
C ALA A 36 5.02 -1.29 -14.35
N ILE A 37 5.48 -1.03 -13.13
CA ILE A 37 4.66 -0.37 -12.12
C ILE A 37 4.46 1.11 -12.48
N THR A 38 3.21 1.52 -12.68
CA THR A 38 2.81 2.90 -12.96
C THR A 38 1.72 3.35 -11.99
N PHE A 39 1.73 4.62 -11.58
CA PHE A 39 0.67 5.16 -10.71
C PHE A 39 0.37 6.63 -11.08
N HIS A 40 -0.74 6.86 -11.76
CA HIS A 40 -1.05 8.15 -12.39
C HIS A 40 -2.54 8.30 -12.68
N TYR A 41 -2.97 9.49 -13.12
CA TYR A 41 -4.34 9.69 -13.61
C TYR A 41 -4.59 8.87 -14.89
N PRO A 42 -5.81 8.33 -15.10
CA PRO A 42 -6.14 7.60 -16.32
C PRO A 42 -5.78 8.38 -17.60
N GLY A 43 -5.04 7.75 -18.50
CA GLY A 43 -4.58 8.36 -19.76
C GLY A 43 -3.44 9.38 -19.63
N GLN A 44 -2.93 9.66 -18.42
CA GLN A 44 -1.86 10.64 -18.19
C GLN A 44 -0.62 9.98 -17.55
N TYR A 45 0.08 9.14 -18.30
CA TYR A 45 1.19 8.31 -17.81
C TYR A 45 2.35 9.03 -17.10
N PHE A 46 2.49 10.34 -17.29
CA PHE A 46 3.56 11.15 -16.69
C PHE A 46 3.07 12.08 -15.57
N SER A 47 1.79 12.01 -15.19
CA SER A 47 1.26 12.82 -14.10
C SER A 47 1.74 12.31 -12.74
N TYR A 48 1.90 13.22 -11.78
CA TYR A 48 2.10 12.82 -10.39
C TYR A 48 0.83 12.23 -9.78
N PRO A 49 0.94 11.24 -8.87
CA PRO A 49 -0.22 10.64 -8.20
C PRO A 49 -0.75 11.56 -7.11
N ILE A 50 -1.55 12.54 -7.51
CA ILE A 50 -2.19 13.51 -6.64
C ILE A 50 -3.70 13.35 -6.84
N LEU A 51 -4.47 13.40 -5.77
CA LEU A 51 -5.93 13.41 -5.78
C LEU A 51 -6.41 14.71 -5.15
N SER A 52 -7.50 15.27 -5.66
CA SER A 52 -8.13 16.43 -5.02
C SER A 52 -9.29 15.99 -4.12
N LEU A 53 -9.31 16.47 -2.88
CA LEU A 53 -10.38 16.20 -1.92
C LEU A 53 -11.70 16.76 -2.46
N ASN A 54 -12.78 15.98 -2.35
CA ASN A 54 -14.11 16.30 -2.88
C ASN A 54 -14.16 16.50 -4.42
N SER A 55 -13.26 15.84 -5.15
CA SER A 55 -13.31 15.75 -6.61
C SER A 55 -13.61 14.32 -7.06
N ASP A 56 -13.88 14.17 -8.36
CA ASP A 56 -14.01 12.86 -9.03
C ASP A 56 -12.67 12.36 -9.58
N ASP A 57 -11.55 12.94 -9.13
CA ASP A 57 -10.21 12.50 -9.48
C ASP A 57 -10.00 11.03 -9.06
N VAL A 58 -9.36 10.27 -9.95
CA VAL A 58 -8.96 8.89 -9.69
C VAL A 58 -7.53 8.65 -10.17
N LEU A 59 -6.83 7.74 -9.51
CA LEU A 59 -5.52 7.25 -9.90
C LEU A 59 -5.61 5.78 -10.27
N ASP A 60 -4.92 5.40 -11.34
CA ASP A 60 -4.73 4.02 -11.76
C ASP A 60 -3.32 3.57 -11.38
N LEU A 61 -3.24 2.64 -10.43
CA LEU A 61 -2.04 1.82 -10.21
C LEU A 61 -2.11 0.63 -11.17
N ASN A 62 -1.09 0.47 -12.00
CA ASN A 62 -0.91 -0.72 -12.84
C ASN A 62 0.41 -1.38 -12.54
N PHE A 63 0.47 -2.71 -12.55
CA PHE A 63 1.71 -3.47 -12.50
C PHE A 63 1.55 -4.82 -13.20
N ASP A 64 2.64 -5.32 -13.76
CA ASP A 64 2.70 -6.64 -14.39
C ASP A 64 3.30 -7.65 -13.42
N ASP A 65 2.66 -8.82 -13.30
CA ASP A 65 3.19 -10.00 -12.63
C ASP A 65 3.69 -11.01 -13.66
N PHE A 66 4.98 -11.30 -13.62
CA PHE A 66 5.68 -12.26 -14.48
C PHE A 66 5.77 -13.67 -13.87
N SER A 67 5.07 -13.92 -12.76
CA SER A 67 5.03 -15.23 -12.11
C SER A 67 4.28 -16.26 -12.95
N GLU A 68 4.55 -17.54 -12.71
CA GLU A 68 3.73 -18.62 -13.26
C GLU A 68 2.42 -18.72 -12.48
N GLY A 69 1.30 -18.77 -13.21
CA GLY A 69 -0.04 -18.88 -12.62
C GLY A 69 -0.69 -17.52 -12.31
N LEU A 70 -1.92 -17.58 -11.81
CA LEU A 70 -2.66 -16.40 -11.38
C LEU A 70 -2.45 -16.19 -9.88
N ARG A 71 -2.02 -14.99 -9.51
CA ARG A 71 -1.89 -14.53 -8.12
C ARG A 71 -2.97 -13.51 -7.79
N TYR A 72 -3.31 -13.45 -6.51
CA TYR A 72 -4.27 -12.49 -5.97
C TYR A 72 -3.55 -11.54 -5.01
N PHE A 73 -3.95 -10.28 -5.07
CA PHE A 73 -3.30 -9.20 -4.34
C PHE A 73 -4.34 -8.41 -3.56
N SER A 74 -3.99 -8.08 -2.33
CA SER A 74 -4.75 -7.14 -1.51
C SER A 74 -3.96 -5.87 -1.27
N TYR A 75 -4.69 -4.81 -0.93
CA TYR A 75 -4.12 -3.51 -0.66
C TYR A 75 -4.81 -2.79 0.51
N LYS A 76 -4.07 -1.84 1.06
CA LYS A 76 -4.56 -0.86 2.02
C LYS A 76 -3.83 0.46 1.84
N VAL A 77 -4.41 1.51 2.41
CA VAL A 77 -3.83 2.85 2.40
C VAL A 77 -3.58 3.35 3.81
N PHE A 78 -2.42 3.96 4.01
CA PHE A 78 -2.04 4.60 5.27
C PHE A 78 -1.99 6.09 5.08
N LEU A 79 -2.67 6.84 5.94
CA LEU A 79 -2.43 8.27 6.07
C LEU A 79 -1.08 8.46 6.76
N CYS A 80 -0.28 9.39 6.25
CA CYS A 80 1.05 9.69 6.76
C CYS A 80 1.20 11.18 7.10
N ASP A 81 2.11 11.44 8.03
CA ASP A 81 2.58 12.78 8.34
C ASP A 81 3.55 13.30 7.26
N GLN A 82 4.03 14.53 7.42
CA GLN A 82 4.87 15.20 6.42
C GLN A 82 6.18 14.45 6.13
N ASP A 83 6.72 13.73 7.11
CA ASP A 83 7.94 12.93 7.00
C ASP A 83 7.67 11.49 6.49
N TRP A 84 6.45 11.20 6.04
CA TRP A 84 5.96 9.91 5.56
C TRP A 84 5.81 8.83 6.63
N THR A 85 5.95 9.16 7.91
CA THR A 85 5.60 8.21 8.97
C THR A 85 4.07 7.99 9.00
N PRO A 86 3.57 6.76 9.17
CA PRO A 86 2.13 6.52 9.34
C PRO A 86 1.60 7.36 10.52
N SER A 87 0.50 8.07 10.28
CA SER A 87 -0.11 8.95 11.27
C SER A 87 -0.88 8.14 12.32
N ASP A 88 -0.95 8.66 13.55
CA ASP A 88 -1.74 8.07 14.65
C ASP A 88 -3.26 8.30 14.53
N ILE A 89 -3.70 8.95 13.44
CA ILE A 89 -5.12 9.23 13.19
C ILE A 89 -5.87 7.91 12.96
N PRO A 90 -6.99 7.66 13.66
CA PRO A 90 -7.80 6.45 13.47
C PRO A 90 -8.28 6.30 12.03
N VAL A 91 -8.27 5.06 11.50
CA VAL A 91 -8.63 4.76 10.10
C VAL A 91 -10.02 5.29 9.73
N LEU A 92 -10.99 5.14 10.63
CA LEU A 92 -12.36 5.63 10.45
C LEU A 92 -12.45 7.15 10.26
N GLU A 93 -11.45 7.94 10.66
CA GLU A 93 -11.44 9.38 10.45
C GLU A 93 -11.00 9.77 9.04
N TYR A 94 -10.10 9.01 8.42
CA TYR A 94 -9.53 9.35 7.11
C TYR A 94 -10.01 8.46 5.96
N LEU A 95 -10.64 7.33 6.26
CA LEU A 95 -11.12 6.35 5.29
C LEU A 95 -12.60 6.05 5.52
N ASP A 96 -13.35 5.94 4.43
CA ASP A 96 -14.71 5.41 4.38
C ASP A 96 -14.74 4.18 3.46
N GLY A 97 -15.31 3.08 3.93
CA GLY A 97 -15.19 1.76 3.30
C GLY A 97 -14.32 0.78 4.10
N TYR A 98 -13.70 -0.18 3.41
CA TYR A 98 -12.92 -1.23 4.05
C TYR A 98 -11.44 -0.85 4.18
N GLU A 99 -10.83 -1.22 5.30
CA GLU A 99 -9.40 -0.97 5.54
C GLU A 99 -8.49 -1.80 4.62
N THR A 100 -8.97 -2.97 4.21
CA THR A 100 -8.28 -3.94 3.35
C THR A 100 -9.21 -4.33 2.22
N ASN A 101 -8.69 -4.32 0.99
CA ASN A 101 -9.45 -4.58 -0.23
C ASN A 101 -8.62 -5.42 -1.20
N GLU A 102 -9.30 -6.18 -2.05
CA GLU A 102 -8.67 -6.98 -3.10
C GLU A 102 -8.47 -6.16 -4.39
N ILE A 103 -7.42 -6.48 -5.15
CA ILE A 103 -7.20 -5.98 -6.52
C ILE A 103 -7.84 -6.98 -7.49
N VAL A 104 -9.08 -6.68 -7.90
CA VAL A 104 -9.92 -7.60 -8.68
C VAL A 104 -9.62 -7.53 -10.19
N GLU A 105 -9.28 -6.35 -10.71
CA GLU A 105 -9.08 -6.17 -12.15
C GLU A 105 -7.72 -6.73 -12.58
N ASN A 106 -7.75 -7.79 -13.40
CA ASN A 106 -6.58 -8.41 -13.98
C ASN A 106 -6.79 -8.75 -15.46
N ASN A 107 -5.71 -8.71 -16.23
CA ASN A 107 -5.71 -9.00 -17.66
C ASN A 107 -4.49 -9.87 -18.03
N PHE A 108 -4.74 -11.03 -18.63
CA PHE A 108 -3.66 -11.89 -19.12
C PHE A 108 -3.00 -11.29 -20.36
N SER A 109 -1.67 -11.36 -20.41
CA SER A 109 -0.91 -11.09 -21.62
C SER A 109 -1.36 -11.99 -22.79
N PHE A 110 -1.31 -11.45 -24.02
CA PHE A 110 -1.72 -12.15 -25.23
C PHE A 110 -0.67 -12.00 -26.33
N ASN A 111 -0.25 -13.12 -26.94
CA ASN A 111 0.77 -13.16 -28.01
C ASN A 111 2.10 -12.47 -27.65
N THR A 112 2.52 -12.54 -26.39
CA THR A 112 3.80 -12.01 -25.91
C THR A 112 4.86 -13.11 -25.82
N ARG A 113 6.14 -12.73 -25.86
CA ARG A 113 7.26 -13.69 -25.71
C ARG A 113 7.35 -14.27 -24.31
N ALA A 114 7.05 -13.47 -23.29
CA ALA A 114 6.96 -13.86 -21.90
C ALA A 114 5.53 -13.62 -21.42
N GLN A 115 4.95 -14.60 -20.72
CA GLN A 115 3.63 -14.47 -20.13
C GLN A 115 3.72 -13.57 -18.89
N TYR A 116 2.70 -12.73 -18.72
CA TYR A 116 2.46 -11.93 -17.54
C TYR A 116 0.96 -11.67 -17.36
N THR A 117 0.58 -11.23 -16.16
CA THR A 117 -0.76 -10.75 -15.83
C THR A 117 -0.66 -9.29 -15.40
N THR A 118 -1.37 -8.40 -16.06
CA THR A 118 -1.46 -6.99 -15.64
C THR A 118 -2.56 -6.84 -14.62
N HIS A 119 -2.25 -6.27 -13.47
CA HIS A 119 -3.21 -5.92 -12.42
C HIS A 119 -3.44 -4.41 -12.41
N THR A 120 -4.71 -4.03 -12.30
CA THR A 120 -5.15 -2.63 -12.28
C THR A 120 -5.89 -2.35 -10.98
N LEU A 121 -5.52 -1.26 -10.31
CA LEU A 121 -6.19 -0.77 -9.12
C LEU A 121 -6.52 0.71 -9.30
N ARG A 122 -7.81 1.04 -9.24
CA ARG A 122 -8.30 2.43 -9.24
C ARG A 122 -8.58 2.90 -7.82
N ILE A 123 -8.05 4.06 -7.42
CA ILE A 123 -8.30 4.69 -6.11
C ILE A 123 -8.65 6.18 -6.32
N PRO A 124 -9.69 6.72 -5.65
CA PRO A 124 -10.68 6.01 -4.83
C PRO A 124 -11.58 5.08 -5.68
N ASN A 125 -12.31 4.19 -5.02
CA ASN A 125 -13.28 3.29 -5.63
C ASN A 125 -14.48 3.05 -4.70
N ASP A 126 -15.40 2.16 -5.10
CA ASP A 126 -16.63 1.89 -4.34
C ASP A 126 -16.38 1.33 -2.94
N ASN A 127 -15.25 0.66 -2.72
CA ASN A 127 -14.91 0.03 -1.46
C ASN A 127 -13.97 0.88 -0.58
N LEU A 128 -13.39 1.94 -1.13
CA LEU A 128 -12.44 2.81 -0.44
C LEU A 128 -12.54 4.26 -0.93
N ARG A 129 -13.02 5.13 -0.05
CA ARG A 129 -13.07 6.59 -0.25
C ARG A 129 -12.23 7.30 0.80
N LEU A 130 -11.39 8.24 0.37
CA LEU A 130 -10.52 9.01 1.25
C LEU A 130 -11.24 10.28 1.71
N LYS A 131 -11.25 10.54 3.01
CA LYS A 131 -11.97 11.66 3.64
C LYS A 131 -11.06 12.81 4.08
N LYS A 132 -9.75 12.61 4.08
CA LYS A 132 -8.79 13.58 4.62
C LYS A 132 -7.72 13.91 3.58
N SER A 133 -7.31 15.16 3.52
CA SER A 133 -6.09 15.54 2.81
C SER A 133 -4.85 15.06 3.56
N GLY A 134 -3.78 14.74 2.85
CA GLY A 134 -2.50 14.34 3.43
C GLY A 134 -1.62 13.55 2.47
N ASN A 135 -0.51 13.07 3.01
CA ASN A 135 0.34 12.09 2.35
C ASN A 135 -0.26 10.70 2.56
N TYR A 136 -0.27 9.87 1.53
CA TYR A 136 -0.75 8.51 1.63
C TYR A 136 0.25 7.51 1.07
N ILE A 137 0.34 6.35 1.72
CA ILE A 137 1.04 5.19 1.21
C ILE A 137 0.02 4.13 0.84
N LEU A 138 0.03 3.73 -0.43
CA LEU A 138 -0.60 2.52 -0.92
C LEU A 138 0.35 1.35 -0.68
N TYR A 139 -0.11 0.36 0.07
CA TYR A 139 0.61 -0.86 0.38
C TYR A 139 -0.12 -2.04 -0.25
N VAL A 140 0.59 -2.83 -1.07
CA VAL A 140 0.06 -4.01 -1.76
C VAL A 140 0.84 -5.24 -1.31
N TRP A 141 0.13 -6.33 -1.04
CA TRP A 141 0.70 -7.63 -0.67
C TRP A 141 0.03 -8.76 -1.44
N ASP A 142 0.70 -9.90 -1.44
CA ASP A 142 0.24 -11.13 -2.06
C ASP A 142 -0.66 -11.92 -1.08
N ASP A 143 -1.83 -12.36 -1.54
CA ASP A 143 -2.82 -12.98 -0.65
C ASP A 143 -2.44 -14.38 -0.18
N ASP A 144 -1.63 -15.11 -0.95
CA ASP A 144 -1.24 -16.48 -0.59
C ASP A 144 -0.06 -16.46 0.39
N SER A 145 0.99 -15.71 0.06
CA SER A 145 2.22 -15.62 0.85
C SER A 145 2.15 -14.61 1.99
N GLN A 146 1.22 -13.64 1.92
CA GLN A 146 1.12 -12.49 2.84
C GLN A 146 2.36 -11.56 2.82
N GLU A 147 3.25 -11.73 1.84
CA GLU A 147 4.46 -10.92 1.70
C GLU A 147 4.18 -9.61 0.95
N PRO A 148 4.88 -8.51 1.29
CA PRO A 148 4.75 -7.24 0.59
C PRO A 148 5.18 -7.38 -0.88
N VAL A 149 4.44 -6.73 -1.76
CA VAL A 149 4.66 -6.76 -3.22
C VAL A 149 5.25 -5.43 -3.66
N LEU A 150 4.58 -4.32 -3.32
CA LEU A 150 5.01 -2.96 -3.60
C LEU A 150 4.42 -1.96 -2.62
N THR A 151 5.05 -0.78 -2.55
CA THR A 151 4.51 0.42 -1.91
C THR A 151 4.58 1.60 -2.87
N ARG A 152 3.55 2.45 -2.87
CA ARG A 152 3.53 3.70 -3.65
C ARG A 152 2.99 4.85 -2.84
N ARG A 153 3.66 5.99 -2.93
CA ARG A 153 3.26 7.27 -2.37
C ARG A 153 2.28 7.97 -3.30
N PHE A 154 1.28 8.60 -2.71
CA PHE A 154 0.39 9.53 -3.39
C PHE A 154 -0.10 10.59 -2.43
N PHE A 155 -0.77 11.61 -2.96
CA PHE A 155 -1.23 12.75 -2.18
C PHE A 155 -2.73 12.92 -2.32
N MET A 156 -3.38 13.37 -1.24
CA MET A 156 -4.74 13.90 -1.27
C MET A 156 -4.67 15.37 -0.87
N VAL A 157 -4.95 16.28 -1.79
CA VAL A 157 -4.81 17.73 -1.57
C VAL A 157 -6.18 18.39 -1.43
N GLU A 158 -6.26 19.44 -0.62
CA GLU A 158 -7.47 20.24 -0.49
C GLU A 158 -7.19 21.65 -1.00
N ASN A 159 -7.94 22.08 -2.02
CA ASN A 159 -7.81 23.42 -2.61
C ASN A 159 -8.47 24.47 -1.71
N ARG A 160 -7.77 24.84 -0.63
CA ARG A 160 -8.18 25.94 0.28
C ARG A 160 -7.64 27.31 -0.13
N VAL A 161 -6.69 27.35 -1.07
CA VAL A 161 -6.02 28.58 -1.53
C VAL A 161 -5.84 28.49 -3.05
N LEU A 162 -6.13 29.59 -3.76
CA LEU A 162 -5.76 29.74 -5.16
C LEU A 162 -4.25 30.01 -5.21
N VAL A 163 -3.49 29.08 -5.79
CA VAL A 163 -2.03 29.20 -5.99
C VAL A 163 -1.75 29.66 -7.40
#